data_AF-A0A1G5MBP3-F1
#
_entry.id   AF-A0A1G5MBP3-F1
#
_cell.length_a   1.000
_cell.length_b   1.000
_cell.length_c   1.000
_cell.angle_alpha   90.00
_cell.angle_beta   90.00
_cell.angle_gamma   90.00
#
_symmetry.space_group_name_H-M   'P 1'
#
loop_
_entity.id
_entity.type
_entity.pdbx_description
1 polymer ?
#
loop_
_entity_poly.entity_id
_entity_poly.type
_entity_poly.pdbx_seq_one_letter_code
_entity_poly.pdbx_strand_id
1 'polypeptide(L)'
;MPDSDLGYEARSALRASRFVAPEHPDWDSVIRIPTDDELREEEERDKKRAGVRSLRALYAGAGSVSLQLRDGEITIEAERHRGHGHWEGIPGIKPTILPESVSDEVLGAAVNAALEVSRNA
;
A
#
# COMPACT_ATOMS: atom_id res chain seq x y z
N MET A 1 12.52 4.71 -9.26
CA MET A 1 12.89 5.34 -7.98
C MET A 1 13.97 4.47 -7.36
N PRO A 2 15.09 5.04 -6.89
CA PRO A 2 16.10 4.31 -6.12
C PRO A 2 15.50 3.63 -4.88
N ASP A 3 16.10 2.53 -4.42
CA ASP A 3 15.62 1.80 -3.24
C ASP A 3 15.66 2.68 -1.98
N SER A 4 16.74 3.42 -1.76
CA SER A 4 16.86 4.41 -0.69
C SER A 4 15.72 5.43 -0.63
N ASP A 5 15.33 6.01 -1.77
CA ASP A 5 14.20 6.95 -1.83
C ASP A 5 12.87 6.24 -1.50
N LEU A 6 12.65 5.05 -2.07
CA LEU A 6 11.45 4.26 -1.80
C LEU A 6 11.33 3.88 -0.32
N GLY A 7 12.43 3.45 0.30
CA GLY A 7 12.46 3.11 1.72
C GLY A 7 12.24 4.31 2.62
N TYR A 8 12.80 5.47 2.27
CA TYR A 8 12.55 6.72 2.99
C TYR A 8 11.06 7.10 2.96
N GLU A 9 10.42 7.04 1.79
CA GLU A 9 8.99 7.33 1.65
C GLU A 9 8.12 6.30 2.38
N ALA A 10 8.45 5.01 2.27
CA ALA A 10 7.75 3.94 2.99
C ALA A 10 7.82 4.15 4.51
N ARG A 11 8.98 4.51 5.04
CA ARG A 11 9.15 4.83 6.47
C ARG A 11 8.39 6.08 6.87
N SER A 12 8.43 7.12 6.04
CA SER A 12 7.71 8.36 6.29
C SER A 12 6.19 8.12 6.35
N ALA A 13 5.66 7.27 5.46
CA ALA A 13 4.27 6.84 5.49
C ALA A 13 3.92 6.05 6.76
N LEU A 14 4.76 5.10 7.18
CA LEU A 14 4.56 4.35 8.43
C LEU A 14 4.52 5.27 9.65
N ARG A 15 5.39 6.28 9.71
CA ARG A 15 5.43 7.27 10.80
C ARG A 15 4.24 8.22 10.80
N ALA A 16 3.68 8.50 9.62
CA ALA A 16 2.49 9.34 9.47
C ALA A 16 1.18 8.57 9.80
N SER A 17 1.23 7.24 9.86
CA SER A 17 0.08 6.41 10.19
C SER A 17 -0.44 6.71 11.59
N ARG A 18 -1.76 6.94 11.71
CA ARG A 18 -2.41 7.31 12.97
C ARG A 18 -3.27 6.17 13.49
N PHE A 19 -3.17 5.90 14.79
CA PHE A 19 -4.18 5.13 15.50
C PHE A 19 -5.33 6.06 15.89
N VAL A 20 -6.50 5.85 15.29
CA VAL A 20 -7.74 6.60 15.59
C VAL A 20 -8.66 5.69 16.40
N ALA A 21 -8.76 5.94 17.70
CA ALA A 21 -9.63 5.16 18.59
C ALA A 21 -11.12 5.52 18.40
N PRO A 22 -12.06 4.65 18.79
CA PRO A 22 -13.50 4.92 18.71
C PRO A 22 -13.96 6.23 19.36
N GLU A 23 -13.26 6.68 20.40
CA GLU A 23 -13.57 7.90 21.13
C GLU A 23 -13.00 9.17 20.48
N HIS A 24 -12.19 9.02 19.43
CA HIS A 24 -11.56 10.15 18.74
C HIS A 24 -12.60 10.93 17.92
N PRO A 25 -12.57 12.29 17.88
CA PRO A 25 -13.56 13.09 17.15
C PRO A 25 -13.61 12.77 15.65
N ASP A 26 -12.50 12.31 15.06
CA ASP A 26 -12.44 11.91 13.66
C ASP A 26 -12.99 10.49 13.39
N TRP A 27 -13.31 9.68 14.41
CA TRP A 27 -13.62 8.25 14.25
C TRP A 27 -14.72 8.01 13.21
N ASP A 28 -15.87 8.64 13.39
CA ASP A 28 -17.03 8.49 12.49
C ASP A 28 -16.69 8.88 11.05
N SER A 29 -15.83 9.87 10.87
CA SER A 29 -15.39 10.30 9.54
C SER A 29 -14.45 9.28 8.89
N VAL A 30 -13.61 8.59 9.66
CA VAL A 30 -12.60 7.65 9.16
C VAL A 30 -13.20 6.28 8.85
N ILE A 31 -14.17 5.82 9.66
CA ILE A 31 -14.77 4.49 9.48
C ILE A 31 -15.99 4.48 8.54
N ARG A 32 -16.46 5.65 8.10
CA ARG A 32 -17.58 5.75 7.17
C ARG A 32 -17.22 5.10 5.83
N ILE A 33 -18.15 4.31 5.31
CA ILE A 33 -18.05 3.78 3.95
C ILE A 33 -18.20 4.93 2.93
N PRO A 34 -17.26 5.12 1.99
CA PRO A 34 -17.38 6.09 0.92
C PRO A 34 -18.64 5.86 0.08
N THR A 35 -19.20 6.93 -0.46
CA THR A 35 -20.29 6.86 -1.44
C THR A 35 -19.76 6.45 -2.81
N ASP A 36 -20.64 5.94 -3.68
CA ASP A 36 -20.26 5.58 -5.06
C ASP A 36 -19.69 6.77 -5.84
N ASP A 37 -20.18 7.99 -5.61
CA ASP A 37 -19.70 9.20 -6.27
C ASP A 37 -18.26 9.53 -5.83
N GLU A 38 -17.96 9.42 -4.53
CA GLU A 38 -16.61 9.63 -3.99
C GLU A 38 -15.62 8.60 -4.54
N LEU A 39 -16.03 7.33 -4.64
CA LEU A 39 -15.21 6.26 -5.23
C LEU A 39 -14.94 6.54 -6.71
N ARG A 40 -15.95 6.95 -7.49
CA ARG A 40 -15.75 7.30 -8.90
C ARG A 40 -14.82 8.51 -9.06
N GLU A 41 -14.95 9.52 -8.20
CA GLU A 41 -14.05 10.67 -8.22
C GLU A 41 -12.60 10.27 -7.90
N GLU A 42 -12.39 9.35 -6.96
CA GLU A 42 -11.08 8.79 -6.65
C GLU A 42 -10.47 8.06 -7.84
N GLU A 43 -11.24 7.18 -8.47
CA GLU A 43 -10.82 6.47 -9.68
C GLU A 43 -10.45 7.44 -10.82
N GLU A 44 -11.23 8.51 -11.04
CA GLU A 44 -10.92 9.53 -12.04
C GLU A 44 -9.64 10.31 -11.70
N ARG A 45 -9.40 10.63 -10.42
CA ARG A 45 -8.16 11.28 -10.00
C ARG A 45 -6.95 10.39 -10.28
N ASP A 46 -7.04 9.11 -9.99
CA ASP A 46 -5.92 8.18 -10.18
C ASP A 46 -5.67 7.91 -11.67
N LYS A 47 -6.73 7.73 -12.47
CA LYS A 47 -6.61 7.66 -13.94
C LYS A 47 -5.95 8.91 -14.52
N LYS A 48 -6.34 10.10 -14.05
CA LYS A 48 -5.75 11.37 -14.49
C LYS A 48 -4.27 11.47 -14.10
N ARG A 49 -3.90 11.09 -12.88
CA ARG A 49 -2.51 11.06 -12.40
C ARG A 49 -1.64 10.09 -13.21
N ALA A 50 -2.18 8.92 -13.53
CA ALA A 50 -1.50 7.90 -14.33
C ALA A 50 -1.54 8.17 -15.85
N GLY A 51 -2.33 9.15 -16.31
CA GLY A 51 -2.45 9.48 -17.74
C GLY A 51 -3.22 8.44 -18.56
N VAL A 52 -4.10 7.66 -17.93
CA VAL A 52 -4.86 6.57 -18.57
C VAL A 52 -6.37 6.85 -18.58
N ARG A 53 -7.12 6.13 -19.41
CA ARG A 53 -8.57 6.33 -19.60
C ARG A 53 -9.47 5.24 -19.01
N SER A 54 -8.90 4.13 -18.54
CA SER A 54 -9.68 2.99 -18.05
C SER A 54 -9.04 2.37 -16.81
N LEU A 55 -9.86 1.77 -15.94
CA LEU A 55 -9.38 1.02 -14.78
C LEU A 55 -8.49 -0.15 -15.18
N ARG A 56 -8.81 -0.80 -16.30
CA ARG A 56 -7.95 -1.86 -16.86
C ARG A 56 -6.54 -1.34 -17.14
N ALA A 57 -6.40 -0.15 -17.71
CA ALA A 57 -5.10 0.45 -17.98
C ALA A 57 -4.42 0.95 -16.70
N LEU A 58 -5.19 1.45 -15.73
CA LEU A 58 -4.68 1.88 -14.42
C LEU A 58 -4.01 0.74 -13.66
N TYR A 59 -4.65 -0.44 -13.64
CA TYR A 59 -4.15 -1.60 -12.91
C TYR A 59 -3.29 -2.57 -13.75
N ALA A 60 -3.03 -2.25 -15.02
CA ALA A 60 -2.21 -3.10 -15.88
C ALA A 60 -0.76 -3.14 -15.38
N GLY A 61 -0.32 -4.28 -14.84
CA GLY A 61 1.02 -4.45 -14.27
C GLY A 61 1.22 -3.73 -12.93
N ALA A 62 0.14 -3.27 -12.29
CA ALA A 62 0.20 -2.74 -10.93
C ALA A 62 0.58 -3.86 -9.94
N GLY A 63 1.27 -3.48 -8.88
CA GLY A 63 1.50 -4.32 -7.70
C GLY A 63 1.08 -3.57 -6.45
N SER A 64 0.68 -4.30 -5.42
CA SER A 64 0.33 -3.77 -4.11
C SER A 64 1.11 -4.51 -3.02
N VAL A 65 1.50 -3.74 -2.01
CA VAL A 65 2.18 -4.24 -0.82
C VAL A 65 1.58 -3.55 0.40
N SER A 66 1.31 -4.33 1.43
CA SER A 66 0.92 -3.85 2.75
C SER A 66 2.17 -3.68 3.62
N LEU A 67 2.21 -2.58 4.38
CA LEU A 67 3.27 -2.28 5.34
C LEU A 67 2.66 -2.09 6.72
N GLN A 68 3.22 -2.74 7.73
CA GLN A 68 2.84 -2.56 9.13
C GLN A 68 4.09 -2.36 9.98
N LEU A 69 4.08 -1.32 10.83
CA LEU A 69 5.07 -1.13 11.89
C LEU A 69 4.42 -1.50 13.23
N ARG A 70 4.98 -2.49 13.91
CA ARG A 70 4.51 -2.94 15.22
C ARG A 70 5.65 -3.53 16.02
N ASP A 71 5.73 -3.18 17.31
CA ASP A 71 6.69 -3.76 18.26
C ASP A 71 8.17 -3.68 17.78
N GLY A 72 8.51 -2.63 17.03
CA GLY A 72 9.85 -2.41 16.48
C GLY A 72 10.16 -3.24 15.22
N GLU A 73 9.16 -3.86 14.61
CA GLU A 73 9.27 -4.64 13.38
C GLU A 73 8.42 -4.04 12.27
N ILE A 74 8.96 -4.06 11.04
CA ILE A 74 8.27 -3.70 9.81
C ILE A 74 7.92 -5.00 9.09
N THR A 75 6.62 -5.28 8.99
CA THR A 75 6.06 -6.38 8.20
C THR A 75 5.72 -5.87 6.80
N ILE A 76 6.16 -6.60 5.78
CA ILE A 76 5.93 -6.32 4.36
C ILE A 76 5.21 -7.51 3.73
N GLU A 77 4.00 -7.30 3.24
CA GLU A 77 3.16 -8.34 2.64
C GLU A 77 2.83 -8.01 1.18
N ALA A 78 3.13 -8.95 0.28
CA ALA A 78 2.72 -8.83 -1.11
C ALA A 78 1.25 -9.23 -1.28
N GLU A 79 0.53 -8.48 -2.10
CA GLU A 79 -0.89 -8.71 -2.36
C GLU A 79 -1.14 -9.01 -3.84
N ARG A 80 -2.08 -9.90 -4.16
CA ARG A 80 -2.51 -10.13 -5.54
C ARG A 80 -3.73 -9.31 -5.90
N HIS A 81 -3.80 -8.88 -7.16
CA HIS A 81 -4.95 -8.15 -7.68
C HIS A 81 -6.14 -9.09 -7.91
N ARG A 82 -7.33 -8.71 -7.44
CA ARG A 82 -8.58 -9.47 -7.61
C ARG A 82 -9.56 -8.81 -8.58
N GLY A 83 -9.17 -7.71 -9.19
CA GLY A 83 -10.03 -6.89 -10.05
C GLY A 83 -10.73 -5.78 -9.27
N HIS A 84 -11.23 -4.78 -10.00
CA HIS A 84 -11.97 -3.64 -9.43
C HIS A 84 -11.24 -2.90 -8.29
N GLY A 85 -9.91 -2.83 -8.34
CA GLY A 85 -9.11 -2.16 -7.31
C GLY A 85 -9.00 -2.94 -5.99
N HIS A 86 -9.44 -4.21 -5.97
CA HIS A 86 -9.31 -5.06 -4.80
C HIS A 86 -8.00 -5.83 -4.81
N TRP A 87 -7.37 -5.90 -3.63
CA TRP A 87 -6.12 -6.61 -3.38
C TRP A 87 -6.30 -7.51 -2.15
N GLU A 88 -5.64 -8.66 -2.16
CA GLU A 88 -5.66 -9.58 -1.02
C GLU A 88 -4.30 -10.26 -0.85
N GLY A 89 -4.00 -10.76 0.35
CA GLY A 89 -2.79 -11.53 0.60
C GLY A 89 -2.66 -12.76 -0.30
N ILE A 90 -1.43 -13.07 -0.71
CA ILE A 90 -1.15 -14.19 -1.61
C ILE A 90 -1.04 -15.49 -0.81
N PRO A 91 -1.89 -16.52 -1.05
CA PRO A 91 -1.84 -17.76 -0.30
C PRO A 91 -0.47 -18.44 -0.37
N GLY A 92 0.10 -18.79 0.79
CA GLY A 92 1.38 -19.49 0.89
C GLY A 92 2.62 -18.59 0.81
N ILE A 93 2.48 -17.31 0.51
CA ILE A 93 3.57 -16.33 0.59
C ILE A 93 3.66 -15.82 2.02
N LYS A 94 4.87 -15.90 2.58
CA LYS A 94 5.14 -15.37 3.92
C LYS A 94 5.52 -13.89 3.85
N PRO A 95 5.13 -13.08 4.85
CA PRO A 95 5.60 -11.70 4.96
C PRO A 95 7.11 -11.63 5.10
N THR A 96 7.72 -10.55 4.61
CA THR A 96 9.08 -10.18 4.99
C THR A 96 9.02 -9.36 6.27
N ILE A 97 9.82 -9.73 7.26
CA ILE A 97 9.88 -9.04 8.56
C ILE A 97 11.27 -8.44 8.68
N LEU A 98 11.34 -7.13 8.89
CA LEU A 98 12.58 -6.38 9.09
C LEU A 98 12.55 -5.66 10.45
N PRO A 99 13.68 -5.49 11.13
CA PRO A 99 13.73 -4.59 12.28
C PRO A 99 13.48 -3.14 11.82
N GLU A 100 12.81 -2.34 12.64
CA GLU A 100 12.55 -0.92 12.33
C GLU A 100 13.84 -0.14 12.06
N SER A 101 14.95 -0.52 12.71
CA SER A 101 16.26 0.12 12.55
C SER A 101 16.97 -0.19 11.22
N VAL A 102 16.37 -0.98 10.32
CA VAL A 102 16.91 -1.27 9.00
C VAL A 102 17.15 0.02 8.21
N SER A 103 18.15 0.04 7.30
CA SER A 103 18.36 1.21 6.44
C SER A 103 17.24 1.38 5.43
N ASP A 104 17.07 2.61 4.93
CA ASP A 104 16.07 2.90 3.90
C ASP A 104 16.36 2.16 2.60
N GLU A 105 17.64 1.98 2.23
CA GLU A 105 18.02 1.16 1.08
C GLU A 105 17.51 -0.29 1.20
N VAL A 106 17.67 -0.92 2.37
CA VAL A 106 17.23 -2.31 2.58
C VAL A 106 15.71 -2.39 2.67
N LEU A 107 15.05 -1.41 3.28
CA LEU A 107 13.59 -1.33 3.30
C LEU A 107 13.03 -1.19 1.87
N GLY A 108 13.57 -0.28 1.07
CA GLY A 108 13.14 -0.07 -0.31
C GLY A 108 13.37 -1.31 -1.19
N ALA A 109 14.52 -1.96 -1.06
CA ALA A 109 14.79 -3.22 -1.76
C ALA A 109 13.77 -4.32 -1.40
N ALA A 110 13.41 -4.44 -0.12
CA ALA A 110 12.40 -5.40 0.33
C ALA A 110 10.99 -5.06 -0.19
N VAL A 111 10.61 -3.79 -0.21
CA VAL A 111 9.35 -3.30 -0.82
C VAL A 111 9.32 -3.63 -2.31
N ASN A 112 10.40 -3.38 -3.05
CA ASN A 112 10.49 -3.71 -4.47
C ASN A 112 10.42 -5.22 -4.71
N ALA A 113 11.09 -6.04 -3.90
CA ALA A 113 11.00 -7.50 -4.00
C ALA A 113 9.56 -7.99 -3.78
N ALA A 114 8.84 -7.44 -2.79
CA ALA A 114 7.44 -7.77 -2.55
C ALA A 114 6.51 -7.31 -3.69
N LEU A 115 6.77 -6.14 -4.29
CA LEU A 115 6.05 -5.67 -5.48
C LEU A 115 6.25 -6.58 -6.69
N GLU A 116 7.46 -7.12 -6.89
CA GLU A 116 7.70 -8.10 -7.94
C GLU A 116 6.90 -9.40 -7.72
N VAL A 117 6.80 -9.87 -6.47
CA VAL A 117 5.92 -11.00 -6.15
C VAL A 117 4.46 -10.67 -6.44
N SER A 118 3.99 -9.49 -6.02
CA SER A 118 2.62 -9.01 -6.24
C SER A 118 2.24 -8.95 -7.72
N ARG A 119 3.11 -8.40 -8.58
CA ARG A 119 2.86 -8.26 -10.03
C ARG A 119 2.75 -9.60 -10.76
N ASN A 120 3.32 -10.66 -10.19
CA ASN A 120 3.39 -11.99 -10.79
C ASN A 120 2.39 -12.99 -10.17
N ALA A 121 1.48 -12.54 -9.29
CA ALA A 121 0.56 -13.37 -8.51
C ALA A 121 -0.89 -13.40 -9.05
#